data_AF-A0A6N6W306-F1
#
_entry.id   AF-A0A6N6W306-F1
#
_cell.length_a   1.000
_cell.length_b   1.000
_cell.length_c   1.000
_cell.angle_alpha   90.00
_cell.angle_beta   90.00
_cell.angle_gamma   90.00
#
_symmetry.space_group_name_H-M   'P 1'
#
loop_
_entity.id
_entity.type
_entity.pdbx_description
1 polymer ?
#
loop_
_entity_poly.entity_id
_entity_poly.type
_entity_poly.pdbx_seq_one_letter_code
_entity_poly.pdbx_strand_id
1 'polypeptide(L)'
;MSEQNASRPRLDHSALYLRDAHDSGLSAHSRFRCVFESVYLCCCELAESHGICLDGLTHPSADVVDAGLTALNASSLEREVVEQLSEWANSTSPFVPSVSMDDACRLAEQINTATISFFSRRGPAAPVEV
;
A
#
# COMPACT_ATOMS: atom_id res chain seq x y z
N MET A 1 31.13 -5.33 9.24
CA MET A 1 30.68 -5.01 7.88
C MET A 1 29.54 -5.94 7.52
N SER A 2 28.30 -5.48 7.70
CA SER A 2 27.12 -6.12 7.14
C SER A 2 26.17 -4.98 6.80
N GLU A 3 26.16 -4.61 5.52
CA GLU A 3 25.13 -3.77 4.93
C GLU A 3 23.79 -4.48 5.18
N GLN A 4 23.04 -4.02 6.18
CA GLN A 4 21.63 -4.35 6.26
C GLN A 4 21.00 -3.72 5.02
N ASN A 5 20.86 -4.52 3.97
CA ASN A 5 19.76 -4.35 3.03
C ASN A 5 18.54 -4.17 3.91
N ALA A 6 18.01 -2.95 4.00
CA ALA A 6 16.85 -2.64 4.82
C ALA A 6 15.67 -3.38 4.21
N SER A 7 15.53 -4.67 4.54
CA SER A 7 14.45 -5.52 4.08
C SER A 7 13.17 -4.88 4.58
N ARG A 8 12.30 -4.48 3.65
CA ARG A 8 10.99 -3.92 3.96
C ARG A 8 9.95 -5.01 3.71
N PRO A 9 9.69 -5.89 4.70
CA PRO A 9 8.86 -7.07 4.48
C PRO A 9 7.45 -6.73 4.00
N ARG A 10 6.92 -5.55 4.34
CA ARG A 10 5.61 -5.12 3.82
C ARG A 10 5.65 -4.73 2.34
N LEU A 11 6.77 -4.23 1.81
CA LEU A 11 6.93 -4.03 0.37
C LEU A 11 7.08 -5.36 -0.37
N ASP A 12 7.79 -6.32 0.22
CA ASP A 12 7.89 -7.67 -0.35
C ASP A 12 6.50 -8.33 -0.41
N HIS A 13 5.72 -8.24 0.68
CA HIS A 13 4.34 -8.74 0.71
C HIS A 13 3.40 -7.96 -0.22
N SER A 14 3.56 -6.64 -0.33
CA SER A 14 2.82 -5.82 -1.30
C SER A 14 3.00 -6.36 -2.72
N ALA A 15 4.24 -6.68 -3.12
CA ALA A 15 4.52 -7.23 -4.43
C ALA A 15 3.89 -8.61 -4.66
N LEU A 16 3.82 -9.46 -3.62
CA LEU A 16 3.12 -10.75 -3.68
C LEU A 16 1.62 -10.56 -3.89
N TYR A 17 0.98 -9.65 -3.14
CA TYR A 17 -0.42 -9.35 -3.32
C TYR A 17 -0.71 -8.75 -4.71
N LEU A 18 0.14 -7.86 -5.22
CA LEU A 18 0.02 -7.33 -6.57
C LEU A 18 0.07 -8.43 -7.63
N ARG A 19 0.98 -9.40 -7.47
CA ARG A 19 1.06 -10.57 -8.36
C ARG A 19 -0.25 -11.37 -8.33
N ASP A 20 -0.76 -11.65 -7.14
CA ASP A 20 -1.98 -12.44 -6.98
C ASP A 20 -3.22 -11.67 -7.46
N ALA A 21 -3.23 -10.33 -7.39
CA ALA A 21 -4.28 -9.50 -7.98
C ALA A 21 -4.38 -9.63 -9.52
N HIS A 22 -3.29 -10.04 -10.19
CA HIS A 22 -3.27 -10.32 -11.62
C HIS A 22 -3.61 -11.77 -11.97
N ASP A 23 -3.74 -12.66 -10.97
CA ASP A 23 -4.08 -14.07 -11.21
C ASP A 23 -5.56 -14.22 -11.59
N SER A 24 -5.82 -14.55 -12.85
CA SER A 24 -7.16 -14.79 -13.38
C SER A 24 -7.80 -16.09 -12.87
N GLY A 25 -7.03 -16.96 -12.20
CA GLY A 25 -7.54 -18.12 -11.45
C GLY A 25 -8.23 -17.75 -10.15
N LEU A 26 -8.05 -16.53 -9.64
CA LEU A 26 -8.71 -16.03 -8.45
C LEU A 26 -10.04 -15.34 -8.76
N SER A 27 -10.95 -15.37 -7.79
CA SER A 27 -12.21 -14.62 -7.87
C SER A 27 -11.96 -13.11 -7.93
N ALA A 28 -12.87 -12.36 -8.54
CA ALA A 28 -12.78 -10.90 -8.58
C ALA A 28 -12.66 -10.29 -7.16
N HIS A 29 -13.40 -10.82 -6.20
CA HIS A 29 -13.34 -10.38 -4.80
C HIS A 29 -11.96 -10.65 -4.17
N SER A 30 -11.37 -11.82 -4.42
CA SER A 30 -10.03 -12.14 -3.94
C SER A 30 -9.00 -11.19 -4.56
N ARG A 31 -9.09 -10.95 -5.87
CA ARG A 31 -8.18 -10.06 -6.59
C ARG A 31 -8.26 -8.61 -6.09
N PHE A 32 -9.47 -8.07 -5.90
CA PHE A 32 -9.64 -6.73 -5.32
C PHE A 32 -9.11 -6.65 -3.88
N ARG A 33 -9.25 -7.72 -3.10
CA ARG A 33 -8.65 -7.79 -1.77
C ARG A 33 -7.13 -7.71 -1.88
N CYS A 34 -6.53 -8.46 -2.79
CA CYS A 34 -5.09 -8.39 -3.04
C CYS A 34 -4.63 -6.98 -3.48
N VAL A 35 -5.36 -6.30 -4.38
CA VAL A 35 -5.07 -4.90 -4.74
C VAL A 35 -5.06 -4.02 -3.48
N PHE A 36 -6.11 -4.10 -2.67
CA PHE A 36 -6.23 -3.30 -1.47
C PHE A 36 -5.09 -3.56 -0.47
N GLU A 37 -4.79 -4.84 -0.18
CA GLU A 37 -3.72 -5.20 0.76
C GLU A 37 -2.34 -4.73 0.26
N SER A 38 -2.08 -4.79 -1.04
CA SER A 38 -0.83 -4.23 -1.61
C SER A 38 -0.72 -2.72 -1.37
N VAL A 39 -1.79 -1.96 -1.66
CA VAL A 39 -1.82 -0.51 -1.43
C VAL A 39 -1.68 -0.20 0.06
N TYR A 40 -2.42 -0.90 0.92
CA TYR A 40 -2.41 -0.66 2.35
C TYR A 40 -1.03 -0.91 2.98
N LEU A 41 -0.34 -1.98 2.57
CA LEU A 41 1.02 -2.26 3.03
C LEU A 41 2.03 -1.17 2.60
N CYS A 42 1.86 -0.60 1.41
CA CYS A 42 2.64 0.57 0.99
C CYS A 42 2.34 1.80 1.87
N CYS A 43 1.07 2.05 2.17
CA CYS A 43 0.66 3.11 3.09
C CYS A 43 1.22 2.91 4.50
N CYS A 44 1.25 1.68 5.02
CA CYS A 44 1.88 1.35 6.31
C CYS A 44 3.37 1.74 6.35
N GLU A 45 4.14 1.38 5.32
CA GLU A 45 5.56 1.71 5.23
C GLU A 45 5.79 3.22 5.22
N LEU A 46 4.98 3.95 4.46
CA LEU A 46 5.05 5.41 4.38
C LEU A 46 4.65 6.05 5.70
N ALA A 47 3.53 5.63 6.31
CA ALA A 47 3.05 6.11 7.60
C ALA A 47 4.11 5.95 8.70
N GLU A 48 4.75 4.77 8.81
CA GLU A 48 5.85 4.57 9.75
C GLU A 48 7.06 5.46 9.46
N SER A 49 7.40 5.68 8.20
CA SER A 49 8.49 6.59 7.83
C SER A 49 8.24 8.05 8.21
N HIS A 50 6.98 8.38 8.53
CA HIS A 50 6.53 9.68 9.04
C HIS A 50 6.25 9.65 10.56
N GLY A 51 6.59 8.55 11.26
CA GLY A 51 6.52 8.44 12.71
C GLY A 51 5.19 7.92 13.27
N ILE A 52 4.30 7.40 12.42
CA ILE A 52 3.06 6.76 12.88
C ILE A 52 3.37 5.36 13.42
N CYS A 53 2.94 5.06 14.64
CA CYS A 53 3.00 3.73 15.21
C CYS A 53 1.82 2.89 14.69
N LEU A 54 2.10 1.72 14.10
CA LEU A 54 1.05 0.84 13.58
C LEU A 54 0.48 -0.12 14.64
N ASP A 55 1.12 -0.24 15.80
CA ASP A 55 0.71 -1.18 16.83
C ASP A 55 -0.67 -0.81 17.41
N GLY A 56 -1.58 -1.80 17.42
CA GLY A 56 -2.93 -1.65 17.95
C GLY A 56 -3.92 -0.95 17.03
N LEU A 57 -3.53 -0.59 15.80
CA LEU A 57 -4.46 -0.04 14.81
C LEU A 57 -5.38 -1.12 14.25
N THR A 58 -6.65 -0.77 14.03
CA THR A 58 -7.61 -1.65 13.35
C THR A 58 -7.33 -1.65 11.86
N HIS A 59 -7.34 -2.82 11.23
CA HIS A 59 -7.21 -2.95 9.78
C HIS A 59 -8.59 -2.86 9.10
N PRO A 60 -8.79 -1.98 8.11
CA PRO A 60 -7.87 -0.93 7.67
C PRO A 60 -7.99 0.35 8.51
N SER A 61 -6.85 1.03 8.74
CA SER A 61 -6.82 2.34 9.43
C SER A 61 -6.87 3.49 8.43
N ALA A 62 -7.85 4.39 8.59
CA ALA A 62 -7.99 5.59 7.77
C ALA A 62 -6.77 6.53 7.91
N ASP A 63 -6.21 6.65 9.11
CA ASP A 63 -5.04 7.50 9.38
C ASP A 63 -3.80 6.99 8.62
N VAL A 64 -3.64 5.67 8.52
CA VAL A 64 -2.54 5.05 7.75
C VAL A 64 -2.69 5.31 6.27
N VAL A 65 -3.90 5.15 5.74
CA VAL A 65 -4.22 5.41 4.33
C VAL A 65 -3.96 6.88 3.98
N ASP A 66 -4.50 7.82 4.76
CA ASP A 66 -4.30 9.25 4.50
C ASP A 66 -2.84 9.67 4.62
N ALA A 67 -2.11 9.19 5.64
CA ALA A 67 -0.69 9.49 5.78
C ALA A 67 0.14 8.95 4.60
N GLY A 68 -0.13 7.72 4.15
CA GLY A 68 0.55 7.12 3.01
C GLY A 68 0.29 7.88 1.70
N LEU A 69 -0.98 8.20 1.42
CA LEU A 69 -1.36 8.95 0.23
C LEU A 69 -0.84 10.39 0.25
N THR A 70 -0.77 11.01 1.43
CA THR A 70 -0.15 12.31 1.62
C THR A 70 1.35 12.26 1.37
N ALA A 71 2.06 11.23 1.85
CA ALA A 71 3.49 11.07 1.60
C ALA A 71 3.83 10.92 0.11
N LEU A 72 2.93 10.32 -0.68
CA LEU A 72 3.10 10.19 -2.14
C LEU A 72 2.61 11.40 -2.94
N ASN A 73 2.00 12.40 -2.30
CA ASN A 73 1.26 13.47 -2.98
C ASN A 73 0.21 12.91 -3.97
N ALA A 74 -0.51 11.87 -3.55
CA ALA A 74 -1.54 11.24 -4.38
C ALA A 74 -2.59 12.28 -4.79
N SER A 75 -2.94 12.26 -6.07
CA SER A 75 -3.98 13.07 -6.67
C SER A 75 -5.36 12.76 -6.06
N SER A 76 -6.31 13.67 -6.26
CA SER A 76 -7.69 13.47 -5.78
C SER A 76 -8.33 12.19 -6.33
N LEU A 77 -8.03 11.85 -7.59
CA LEU A 77 -8.56 10.64 -8.21
C LEU A 77 -7.96 9.37 -7.59
N GLU A 78 -6.65 9.35 -7.35
CA GLU A 78 -5.98 8.22 -6.69
C GLU A 78 -6.52 8.03 -5.27
N ARG A 79 -6.72 9.14 -4.54
CA ARG A 79 -7.34 9.13 -3.21
C ARG A 79 -8.74 8.54 -3.23
N GLU A 80 -9.58 8.98 -4.17
CA GLU A 80 -10.96 8.49 -4.32
C GLU A 80 -11.00 6.98 -4.57
N VAL A 81 -10.12 6.46 -5.45
CA VAL A 81 -10.07 5.01 -5.71
C VAL A 81 -9.63 4.22 -4.47
N VAL A 82 -8.62 4.70 -3.75
CA VAL A 82 -8.16 4.02 -2.52
C VAL A 82 -9.21 4.09 -1.42
N GLU A 83 -9.95 5.19 -1.32
CA GLU A 83 -11.08 5.33 -0.40
C GLU A 83 -12.19 4.32 -0.71
N GLN A 84 -12.62 4.20 -1.98
CA GLN A 84 -13.59 3.19 -2.41
C GLN A 84 -13.11 1.76 -2.09
N LEU A 85 -11.83 1.46 -2.33
CA LEU A 85 -11.24 0.16 -2.01
C LEU A 85 -11.22 -0.10 -0.49
N SER A 86 -10.88 0.91 0.32
CA SER A 86 -10.82 0.82 1.78
C SER A 86 -12.20 0.63 2.41
N GLU A 87 -13.19 1.41 1.97
CA GLU A 87 -14.58 1.28 2.39
C GLU A 87 -15.13 -0.09 2.04
N TRP A 88 -14.91 -0.54 0.80
CA TRP A 88 -15.30 -1.87 0.36
C TRP A 88 -14.62 -2.96 1.21
N ALA A 89 -13.31 -2.83 1.44
CA ALA A 89 -12.52 -3.80 2.21
C ALA A 89 -13.01 -3.92 3.66
N ASN A 90 -13.47 -2.82 4.26
CA ASN A 90 -14.02 -2.79 5.62
C ASN A 90 -15.51 -3.20 5.68
N SER A 91 -16.19 -3.27 4.53
CA SER A 91 -17.59 -3.67 4.45
C SER A 91 -17.78 -5.19 4.43
N THR A 92 -19.00 -5.65 4.75
CA THR A 92 -19.45 -7.03 4.52
C THR A 92 -20.19 -7.18 3.19
N SER A 93 -19.92 -6.30 2.22
CA SER A 93 -20.63 -6.28 0.94
C SER A 93 -20.32 -7.54 0.11
N PRO A 94 -21.32 -8.20 -0.47
CA PRO A 94 -21.09 -9.29 -1.42
C PRO A 94 -20.67 -8.79 -2.82
N PHE A 95 -20.76 -7.48 -3.06
CA PHE A 95 -20.43 -6.87 -4.35
C PHE A 95 -18.99 -6.38 -4.36
N VAL A 96 -18.36 -6.42 -5.54
CA VAL A 96 -17.05 -5.81 -5.79
C VAL A 96 -17.17 -4.27 -5.85
N PRO A 97 -16.09 -3.51 -5.63
CA PRO A 97 -16.10 -2.05 -5.73
C PRO A 97 -16.43 -1.61 -7.16
N SER A 98 -16.88 -0.35 -7.30
CA SER A 98 -17.25 0.25 -8.60
C SER A 98 -16.09 0.50 -9.55
N VAL A 99 -14.86 0.57 -9.03
CA VAL A 99 -13.65 0.74 -9.84
C VAL A 99 -13.38 -0.50 -10.70
N SER A 100 -12.88 -0.30 -11.92
CA SER A 100 -12.48 -1.41 -12.77
C SER A 100 -11.25 -2.13 -12.19
N MET A 101 -11.15 -3.45 -12.40
CA MET A 101 -9.99 -4.20 -11.92
C MET A 101 -8.68 -3.70 -12.54
N ASP A 102 -8.69 -3.34 -13.83
CA ASP A 102 -7.50 -2.83 -14.52
C ASP A 102 -7.03 -1.50 -13.94
N ASP A 103 -7.95 -0.58 -13.64
CA ASP A 103 -7.60 0.70 -13.01
C ASP A 103 -7.10 0.50 -11.58
N ALA A 104 -7.71 -0.42 -10.83
CA ALA A 104 -7.31 -0.76 -9.47
C ALA A 104 -5.91 -1.38 -9.42
N CYS A 105 -5.60 -2.34 -10.30
CA CYS A 105 -4.25 -2.92 -10.42
C CYS A 105 -3.23 -1.86 -10.85
N ARG A 106 -3.54 -1.04 -11.87
CA ARG A 106 -2.64 0.02 -12.34
C ARG A 106 -2.30 1.00 -11.22
N LEU A 107 -3.29 1.38 -10.41
CA LEU A 107 -3.07 2.25 -9.26
C LEU A 107 -2.17 1.58 -8.21
N ALA A 108 -2.41 0.31 -7.88
CA ALA A 108 -1.57 -0.41 -6.93
C ALA A 108 -0.12 -0.50 -7.42
N GLU A 109 0.12 -0.76 -8.71
CA GLU A 109 1.45 -0.76 -9.31
C GLU A 109 2.15 0.61 -9.20
N GLN A 110 1.40 1.70 -9.46
CA GLN A 110 1.90 3.06 -9.34
C GLN A 110 2.30 3.38 -7.89
N ILE A 111 1.44 3.08 -6.91
CA ILE A 111 1.70 3.29 -5.49
C ILE A 111 2.89 2.45 -5.02
N ASN A 112 2.96 1.17 -5.39
CA ASN A 112 4.06 0.28 -5.03
C ASN A 112 5.39 0.79 -5.60
N THR A 113 5.41 1.17 -6.89
CA THR A 113 6.61 1.73 -7.55
C THR A 113 7.04 3.06 -6.93
N ALA A 114 6.08 3.93 -6.61
CA ALA A 114 6.35 5.21 -5.97
C ALA A 114 6.91 5.01 -4.55
N THR A 115 6.39 4.04 -3.81
CA THR A 115 6.86 3.70 -2.45
C THR A 115 8.28 3.12 -2.48
N ILE A 116 8.57 2.20 -3.41
CA ILE A 116 9.94 1.70 -3.63
C ILE A 116 10.89 2.85 -3.96
N SER A 117 10.46 3.75 -4.86
CA SER A 117 11.26 4.93 -5.26
C SER A 117 11.51 5.89 -4.10
N PHE A 118 10.50 6.12 -3.24
CA PHE A 118 10.60 6.94 -2.04
C PHE A 118 11.72 6.45 -1.12
N PHE A 119 11.76 5.15 -0.84
CA PHE A 119 12.78 4.56 0.03
C PHE A 119 14.14 4.40 -0.63
N SER A 120 14.18 4.20 -1.95
CA SER A 120 15.44 4.14 -2.71
C SER A 120 16.17 5.49 -2.72
N ARG A 121 15.43 6.61 -2.76
CA ARG A 121 15.99 7.97 -2.76
C ARG A 121 16.48 8.42 -1.39
N ARG A 122 15.96 7.84 -0.31
CA ARG A 122 16.23 8.31 1.05
C ARG A 122 17.53 7.77 1.65
N GLY A 123 18.13 6.73 1.05
CA GLY A 123 19.37 6.10 1.51
C GLY A 123 19.29 5.60 2.96
N PRO A 124 20.25 4.78 3.44
CA PRO A 124 20.40 4.60 4.88
C PRO A 124 20.75 5.95 5.50
N ALA A 125 20.00 6.36 6.54
CA ALA A 125 20.33 7.55 7.30
C ALA A 125 21.80 7.48 7.73
N ALA A 126 22.57 8.53 7.40
CA ALA A 126 23.96 8.62 7.82
C ALA A 126 24.04 8.48 9.35
N PRO A 127 24.99 7.71 9.89
CA PRO A 127 25.15 7.60 11.33
C PRO A 127 25.48 8.99 11.89
N VAL A 128 24.69 9.42 12.87
CA VAL A 128 25.01 10.59 13.68
C VAL A 128 26.22 10.19 14.54
N GLU A 129 27.41 10.62 14.14
CA GLU A 129 28.59 10.56 15.02
C GLU A 129 28.36 11.52 16.19
N VAL A 130 28.51 11.01 17.42
CA VAL A 130 28.50 11.77 18.68
C VAL A 130 29.93 11.96 19.14
#